data_AF-A0A7N0REW9-F1
#
_entry.id   AF-A0A7N0REW9-F1
#
_cell.length_a   1.000
_cell.length_b   1.000
_cell.length_c   1.000
_cell.angle_alpha   90.00
_cell.angle_beta   90.00
_cell.angle_gamma   90.00
#
_symmetry.space_group_name_H-M   'P 1'
#
loop_
_entity.id
_entity.type
_entity.pdbx_description
1 polymer ?
#
loop_
_entity_poly.entity_id
_entity_poly.type
_entity_poly.pdbx_seq_one_letter_code
_entity_poly.pdbx_strand_id
1 'polypeptide(L)'
;MSSSFLLLHPSPPLKFAMTLSNPFIHGSSPALPLLAKPTAPLTTVAHTFTPFVRAMKSLQGRVIATVNDKTVAVEVTRLAPHPKYKRRVRKKKKYQAHDPDNIFKVGDFVQLEKCRPISKTKTFLAIPLPDKRIK
;
A
#
# COMPACT_ATOMS: atom_id res chain seq x y z
N MET A 1 24.36 0.67 68.94
CA MET A 1 25.24 0.01 67.96
C MET A 1 24.35 -0.92 67.13
N SER A 2 24.11 -0.81 65.83
CA SER A 2 24.38 0.20 64.81
C SER A 2 23.26 0.02 63.79
N SER A 3 22.71 1.14 63.32
CA SER A 3 21.81 1.25 62.16
C SER A 3 22.51 0.73 60.91
N SER A 4 21.76 0.16 59.95
CA SER A 4 22.06 0.26 58.50
C SER A 4 20.87 -0.21 57.65
N PHE A 5 20.05 0.75 57.24
CA PHE A 5 19.20 0.68 56.05
C PHE A 5 20.08 0.57 54.79
N LEU A 6 19.79 -0.35 53.86
CA LEU A 6 20.36 -0.32 52.52
C LEU A 6 19.28 0.01 51.49
N LEU A 7 19.46 1.18 50.89
CA LEU A 7 18.62 1.80 49.88
C LEU A 7 18.70 1.10 48.52
N LEU A 8 17.53 1.10 47.89
CA LEU A 8 17.27 1.01 46.46
C LEU A 8 18.17 1.99 45.68
N HIS A 9 18.97 1.48 44.75
CA HIS A 9 19.73 2.31 43.81
C HIS A 9 18.99 2.34 42.45
N PRO A 10 18.55 3.51 41.96
CA PRO A 10 18.04 3.65 40.60
C PRO A 10 19.17 3.78 39.56
N SER A 11 18.95 3.15 38.40
CA SER A 11 19.76 3.21 37.17
C SER A 11 19.50 4.52 36.38
N PRO A 12 20.31 4.85 35.34
CA PRO A 12 20.90 6.19 35.17
C PRO A 12 20.14 7.13 34.20
N PRO A 13 20.40 8.46 34.25
CA PRO A 13 20.16 9.34 33.12
C PRO A 13 21.43 9.53 32.27
N LEU A 14 21.39 9.07 31.02
CA LEU A 14 22.36 9.44 29.98
C LEU A 14 22.12 10.90 29.56
N LYS A 15 23.04 11.80 29.94
CA LYS A 15 23.11 13.17 29.43
C LYS A 15 24.19 13.24 28.36
N PHE A 16 23.80 13.30 27.09
CA PHE A 16 24.70 13.72 26.02
C PHE A 16 24.39 15.19 25.70
N ALA A 17 25.29 16.05 26.15
CA ALA A 17 25.31 17.46 25.81
C ALA A 17 25.85 17.68 24.39
N MET A 18 25.27 18.67 23.73
CA MET A 18 25.66 19.20 22.43
C MET A 18 27.09 19.78 22.48
N THR A 19 27.87 19.60 21.41
CA THR A 19 28.52 20.67 20.61
C THR A 19 29.60 20.08 19.70
N LEU A 20 29.41 20.20 18.39
CA LEU A 20 30.51 20.36 17.45
C LEU A 20 30.02 21.29 16.35
N SER A 21 30.30 22.57 16.56
CA SER A 21 30.29 23.61 15.53
C SER A 21 31.35 23.26 14.48
N ASN A 22 30.91 22.85 13.30
CA ASN A 22 31.81 22.75 12.15
C ASN A 22 32.01 24.14 11.54
N PRO A 23 33.25 24.64 11.43
CA PRO A 23 33.55 25.92 10.81
C PRO A 23 33.77 25.72 9.32
N PHE A 24 32.77 26.07 8.51
CA PHE A 24 32.97 26.36 7.08
C PHE A 24 32.47 27.77 6.81
N ILE A 25 33.24 28.75 7.31
CA ILE A 25 33.28 30.10 6.77
C ILE A 25 34.58 30.18 5.98
N HIS A 26 34.50 30.06 4.65
CA HIS A 26 35.34 30.80 3.71
C HIS A 26 34.64 30.83 2.35
N GLY A 27 34.46 32.04 1.80
CA GLY A 27 34.21 32.24 0.38
C GLY A 27 32.81 32.74 0.05
N SER A 28 32.67 34.07 0.03
CA SER A 28 31.63 34.77 -0.72
C SER A 28 31.60 34.28 -2.17
N SER A 29 30.56 33.54 -2.55
CA SER A 29 30.29 33.28 -3.97
C SER A 29 29.56 34.51 -4.53
N PRO A 30 30.04 35.13 -5.62
CA PRO A 30 29.39 36.30 -6.19
C PRO A 30 27.98 35.93 -6.65
N ALA A 31 27.00 36.77 -6.31
CA ALA A 31 25.61 36.63 -6.73
C ALA A 31 25.55 36.55 -8.26
N LEU A 32 25.34 35.35 -8.79
CA LEU A 32 25.02 35.13 -10.20
C LEU A 32 23.60 35.67 -10.45
N PRO A 33 23.36 36.39 -11.56
CA PRO A 33 22.06 36.95 -11.85
C PRO A 33 21.02 35.83 -11.97
N LEU A 34 19.89 36.03 -11.31
CA LEU A 34 18.70 35.21 -11.44
C LEU A 34 18.27 35.20 -12.92
N LEU A 35 18.66 34.15 -13.64
CA LEU A 35 18.10 33.85 -14.94
C LEU A 35 16.62 33.55 -14.73
N ALA A 36 15.77 34.54 -15.03
CA ALA A 36 14.32 34.38 -15.06
C ALA A 36 14.02 33.18 -15.95
N LYS A 37 13.54 32.11 -15.32
CA LYS A 37 13.15 30.89 -16.02
C LYS A 37 12.04 31.30 -16.98
N PRO A 38 12.19 31.10 -18.31
CA PRO A 38 11.06 31.32 -19.20
C PRO A 38 9.97 30.34 -18.75
N THR A 39 8.89 30.89 -18.21
CA THR A 39 7.62 30.20 -18.00
C THR A 39 7.04 29.93 -19.39
N ALA A 40 7.67 29.01 -20.11
CA ALA A 40 6.99 28.31 -21.17
C ALA A 40 5.86 27.52 -20.47
N PRO A 41 4.58 27.70 -20.84
CA PRO A 41 3.63 26.65 -20.58
C PRO A 41 4.19 25.43 -21.32
N LEU A 42 4.67 24.42 -20.59
CA LEU A 42 4.88 23.11 -21.21
C LEU A 42 3.49 22.65 -21.66
N THR A 43 3.20 22.99 -22.91
CA THR A 43 2.35 22.29 -23.85
C THR A 43 1.97 20.91 -23.33
N THR A 44 0.69 20.82 -22.97
CA THR A 44 -0.11 19.62 -22.78
C THR A 44 0.44 18.48 -23.63
N VAL A 45 1.28 17.65 -23.01
CA VAL A 45 1.78 16.45 -23.66
C VAL A 45 0.57 15.55 -23.81
N ALA A 46 0.13 15.33 -25.04
CA ALA A 46 -0.85 14.30 -25.35
C ALA A 46 -0.38 13.01 -24.67
N HIS A 47 -1.07 12.65 -23.59
CA HIS A 47 -0.74 11.49 -22.78
C HIS A 47 -0.88 10.27 -23.69
N THR A 48 0.26 9.79 -24.19
CA THR A 48 0.35 8.55 -24.95
C THR A 48 -0.17 7.46 -24.02
N PHE A 49 -1.45 7.13 -24.17
CA PHE A 49 -2.10 6.05 -23.44
C PHE A 49 -1.55 4.74 -24.02
N THR A 50 -0.29 4.45 -23.74
CA THR A 50 0.19 3.08 -23.85
C THR A 50 -0.59 2.31 -22.79
N PRO A 51 -1.41 1.33 -23.19
CA PRO A 51 -2.17 0.59 -22.20
C PRO A 51 -1.16 -0.13 -21.31
N PHE A 52 -1.28 0.03 -19.99
CA PHE A 52 -0.51 -0.77 -19.05
C PHE A 52 -0.95 -2.24 -19.19
N VAL A 53 -0.24 -3.00 -20.04
CA VAL A 53 -0.54 -4.40 -20.28
C VAL A 53 -0.11 -5.19 -19.06
N ARG A 54 -1.08 -5.61 -18.26
CA ARG A 54 -0.84 -6.54 -17.15
C ARG A 54 -0.68 -7.95 -17.69
N ALA A 55 0.45 -8.58 -17.39
CA ALA A 55 0.72 -9.97 -17.80
C ALA A 55 -0.29 -11.00 -17.25
N MET A 56 -0.93 -10.71 -16.10
CA MET A 56 -1.92 -11.59 -15.49
C MET A 56 -3.27 -10.91 -15.30
N LYS A 57 -4.33 -11.69 -15.49
CA LYS A 57 -5.71 -11.23 -15.29
C LYS A 57 -5.99 -10.97 -13.81
N SER A 58 -6.62 -9.84 -13.50
CA SER A 58 -7.08 -9.52 -12.16
C SER A 58 -8.21 -10.47 -11.73
N LEU A 59 -8.24 -10.77 -10.42
CA LEU A 59 -9.31 -11.59 -9.85
C LEU A 59 -10.49 -10.68 -9.51
N GLN A 60 -11.71 -11.17 -9.69
CA GLN A 60 -12.92 -10.42 -9.39
C GLN A 60 -13.86 -11.32 -8.59
N GLY A 61 -14.57 -10.74 -7.64
CA GLY A 61 -15.40 -11.52 -6.72
C GLY A 61 -16.37 -10.65 -5.94
N ARG A 62 -17.18 -11.33 -5.13
CA ARG A 62 -18.16 -10.69 -4.25
C ARG A 62 -17.65 -10.66 -2.83
N VAL A 63 -17.85 -9.55 -2.13
CA VAL A 63 -17.56 -9.42 -0.70
C VAL A 63 -18.56 -10.26 0.09
N ILE A 64 -18.07 -11.17 0.92
CA ILE A 64 -18.88 -12.04 1.80
C ILE A 64 -18.93 -11.47 3.22
N ALA A 65 -17.84 -10.90 3.72
CA ALA A 65 -17.78 -10.41 5.10
C ALA A 65 -16.84 -9.20 5.23
N THR A 66 -17.27 -8.25 6.07
CA THR A 66 -16.54 -7.01 6.44
C THR A 66 -16.44 -6.90 7.98
N VAL A 67 -16.39 -8.02 8.69
CA VAL A 67 -16.36 -8.03 10.17
C VAL A 67 -15.02 -7.52 10.73
N ASN A 68 -13.95 -7.68 9.96
CA ASN A 68 -12.59 -7.37 10.39
C ASN A 68 -12.19 -5.95 9.94
N ASP A 69 -11.44 -5.25 10.78
CA ASP A 69 -10.94 -3.93 10.41
C ASP A 69 -9.94 -4.00 9.24
N LYS A 70 -10.06 -3.02 8.34
CA LYS A 70 -9.24 -2.79 7.15
C LYS A 70 -9.13 -4.00 6.22
N THR A 71 -10.12 -4.88 6.28
CA THR A 71 -10.06 -6.21 5.68
C THR A 71 -11.44 -6.67 5.20
N VAL A 72 -11.51 -7.06 3.94
CA VAL A 72 -12.71 -7.67 3.37
C VAL A 72 -12.44 -9.09 2.91
N ALA A 73 -13.36 -9.99 3.22
CA ALA A 73 -13.33 -11.38 2.76
C ALA A 73 -14.07 -11.50 1.43
N VAL A 74 -13.35 -11.76 0.34
CA VAL A 74 -13.89 -11.80 -1.02
C VAL A 74 -13.93 -13.23 -1.55
N GLU A 75 -15.07 -13.67 -2.06
CA GLU A 75 -15.18 -14.94 -2.79
C GLU A 75 -15.02 -14.72 -4.29
N VAL A 76 -13.98 -15.36 -4.83
CA VAL A 76 -13.70 -15.41 -6.26
C VAL A 76 -14.21 -16.73 -6.80
N THR A 77 -15.12 -16.65 -7.76
CA THR A 77 -15.61 -17.82 -8.52
C THR A 77 -14.93 -17.86 -9.88
N ARG A 78 -14.26 -18.98 -10.20
CA ARG A 78 -13.70 -19.24 -11.53
C ARG A 78 -14.28 -20.51 -12.13
N LEU A 79 -14.38 -20.55 -13.46
CA LEU A 79 -14.73 -21.76 -14.19
C LEU A 79 -13.46 -22.47 -14.62
N ALA A 80 -13.32 -23.73 -14.25
CA ALA A 80 -12.22 -24.59 -14.71
C ALA A 80 -12.81 -25.88 -15.33
N PRO A 81 -12.27 -26.38 -16.44
CA PRO A 81 -12.68 -27.68 -16.97
C PRO A 81 -12.31 -28.79 -15.99
N HIS A 82 -13.20 -29.76 -15.82
CA HIS A 82 -12.88 -30.99 -15.11
C HIS A 82 -11.81 -31.78 -15.90
N PRO A 83 -10.74 -32.29 -15.27
CA PRO A 83 -9.61 -32.90 -15.98
C PRO A 83 -10.00 -34.09 -16.88
N LYS A 84 -10.86 -35.00 -16.39
CA LYS A 84 -11.35 -36.15 -17.16
C LYS A 84 -12.49 -35.79 -18.13
N TYR A 85 -13.61 -35.29 -17.58
CA TYR A 85 -14.86 -35.10 -18.34
C TYR A 85 -14.98 -33.77 -19.12
N LYS A 86 -14.03 -32.83 -18.98
CA LYS A 86 -13.98 -31.52 -19.67
C LYS A 86 -15.17 -30.57 -19.44
N ARG A 87 -16.24 -30.98 -18.76
CA ARG A 87 -17.32 -30.09 -18.29
C ARG A 87 -16.75 -28.96 -17.44
N ARG A 88 -17.17 -27.72 -17.69
CA ARG A 88 -16.75 -26.54 -16.90
C ARG A 88 -17.43 -26.58 -15.53
N VAL A 89 -16.63 -26.54 -14.47
CA VAL A 89 -17.08 -26.56 -13.07
C VAL A 89 -16.70 -25.24 -12.39
N ARG A 90 -17.63 -24.70 -11.59
CA ARG A 90 -17.38 -23.50 -10.77
C ARG A 90 -16.52 -23.89 -9.55
N LYS A 91 -15.35 -23.28 -9.43
CA LYS A 91 -14.47 -23.37 -8.26
C LYS A 91 -14.49 -22.03 -7.53
N LYS A 92 -14.80 -22.07 -6.23
CA LYS A 92 -14.86 -20.90 -5.36
C LYS A 92 -13.64 -20.89 -4.44
N LYS A 93 -13.06 -19.72 -4.20
CA LYS A 93 -12.01 -19.52 -3.19
C LYS A 93 -12.20 -18.17 -2.50
N LYS A 94 -12.05 -18.16 -1.18
CA LYS A 94 -12.09 -16.96 -0.36
C LYS A 94 -10.68 -16.34 -0.25
N TYR A 95 -10.60 -15.02 -0.33
CA TYR A 95 -9.39 -14.24 -0.23
C TYR A 95 -9.58 -13.14 0.82
N GLN A 96 -8.52 -12.88 1.59
CA GLN A 96 -8.48 -11.73 2.49
C GLN A 96 -7.84 -10.57 1.73
N ALA A 97 -8.61 -9.50 1.51
CA ALA A 97 -8.15 -8.30 0.82
C ALA A 97 -8.02 -7.14 1.79
N HIS A 98 -7.03 -6.29 1.57
CA HIS A 98 -6.87 -5.06 2.32
C HIS A 98 -7.73 -3.96 1.71
N ASP A 99 -8.47 -3.30 2.59
CA ASP A 99 -9.26 -2.10 2.33
C ASP A 99 -8.91 -1.10 3.44
N PRO A 100 -8.04 -0.10 3.22
CA PRO A 100 -7.57 0.77 4.30
C PRO A 100 -8.66 1.67 4.88
N ASP A 101 -9.66 2.01 4.07
CA ASP A 101 -10.68 3.01 4.38
C ASP A 101 -12.04 2.38 4.73
N ASN A 102 -12.12 1.03 4.76
CA ASN A 102 -13.34 0.25 5.04
C ASN A 102 -14.54 0.68 4.18
N ILE A 103 -14.29 0.98 2.89
CA ILE A 103 -15.30 1.50 1.96
C ILE A 103 -16.26 0.39 1.52
N PHE A 104 -15.77 -0.85 1.37
CA PHE A 104 -16.55 -1.93 0.75
C PHE A 104 -17.45 -2.66 1.75
N LYS A 105 -18.70 -2.87 1.35
CA LYS A 105 -19.73 -3.54 2.15
C LYS A 105 -19.95 -4.99 1.69
N VAL A 106 -20.63 -5.75 2.54
CA VAL A 106 -21.03 -7.12 2.22
C VAL A 106 -21.97 -7.09 1.01
N GLY A 107 -21.66 -7.90 0.01
CA GLY A 107 -22.44 -8.01 -1.20
C GLY A 107 -21.87 -7.28 -2.41
N ASP A 108 -20.92 -6.36 -2.21
CA ASP A 108 -20.28 -5.59 -3.27
C ASP A 108 -19.45 -6.47 -4.20
N PHE A 109 -19.35 -6.06 -5.46
CA PHE A 109 -18.46 -6.69 -6.44
C PHE A 109 -17.18 -5.87 -6.58
N VAL A 110 -16.05 -6.51 -6.31
CA VAL A 110 -14.74 -5.84 -6.26
C VAL A 110 -13.72 -6.56 -7.13
N GLN A 111 -12.71 -5.82 -7.56
CA GLN A 111 -11.51 -6.33 -8.19
C GLN A 111 -10.40 -6.48 -7.15
N LEU A 112 -9.66 -7.59 -7.22
CA LEU A 112 -8.51 -7.86 -6.38
C LEU A 112 -7.23 -7.69 -7.19
N GLU A 113 -6.36 -6.80 -6.72
CA GLU A 113 -5.02 -6.64 -7.25
C GLU A 113 -3.98 -7.22 -6.30
N LYS A 114 -2.96 -7.88 -6.85
CA LYS A 114 -1.84 -8.37 -6.05
C LYS A 114 -1.01 -7.19 -5.57
N CYS A 115 -0.64 -7.21 -4.30
CA CYS A 115 0.28 -6.25 -3.69
C CYS A 115 1.36 -7.00 -2.89
N ARG A 116 2.26 -6.25 -2.26
CA ARG A 116 3.15 -6.82 -1.23
C ARG A 116 2.30 -7.49 -0.12
N PRO A 117 2.80 -8.54 0.55
CA PRO A 117 2.14 -9.08 1.73
C PRO A 117 1.93 -7.98 2.78
N ILE A 118 0.69 -7.83 3.25
CA ILE A 118 0.29 -6.88 4.30
C ILE A 118 0.14 -7.62 5.63
N SER A 119 -0.26 -8.88 5.56
CA SER A 119 -0.26 -9.81 6.69
C SER A 119 0.10 -11.21 6.23
N LYS A 120 0.04 -12.19 7.14
CA LYS A 120 0.24 -13.63 6.83
C LYS A 120 -0.67 -14.13 5.69
N THR A 121 -1.86 -13.55 5.52
CA THR A 121 -2.84 -14.01 4.53
C THR A 121 -3.23 -12.94 3.51
N LYS A 122 -3.19 -11.66 3.88
CA LYS A 122 -3.59 -10.55 3.01
C LYS A 122 -2.45 -10.18 2.06
N THR A 123 -2.58 -10.58 0.80
CA THR A 123 -1.66 -10.27 -0.31
C THR A 123 -2.37 -9.55 -1.45
N PHE A 124 -3.62 -9.15 -1.24
CA PHE A 124 -4.46 -8.48 -2.23
C PHE A 124 -4.98 -7.15 -1.69
N LEU A 125 -5.11 -6.18 -2.59
CA LEU A 125 -5.75 -4.89 -2.36
C LEU A 125 -7.12 -4.89 -3.05
N ALA A 126 -8.16 -4.42 -2.34
CA ALA A 126 -9.51 -4.32 -2.86
C ALA A 126 -9.66 -3.02 -3.65
N ILE A 127 -10.10 -3.12 -4.90
CA ILE A 127 -10.26 -1.99 -5.83
C ILE A 127 -11.68 -2.01 -6.40
N PRO A 128 -12.28 -0.83 -6.63
CA PRO A 128 -13.56 -0.73 -7.32
C PRO A 128 -13.51 -1.46 -8.67
N LEU A 129 -14.61 -2.14 -9.02
CA LEU A 129 -14.69 -2.83 -10.29
C LEU A 129 -14.73 -1.79 -11.43
N PRO A 130 -13.84 -1.87 -12.45
CA PRO A 130 -13.94 -1.00 -13.61
C PRO A 130 -15.21 -1.32 -14.41
N ASP A 131 -15.84 -0.30 -14.96
CA ASP A 131 -17.01 -0.45 -15.83
C ASP A 131 -16.69 -1.38 -16.99
N LYS A 132 -17.35 -2.54 -17.00
CA LYS A 132 -17.27 -3.46 -18.13
C LYS A 132 -18.28 -2.98 -19.17
N ARG A 133 -17.80 -2.34 -20.22
CA ARG A 133 -18.58 -2.21 -21.45
C ARG A 133 -18.82 -3.62 -21.99
N ILE A 134 -20.04 -4.13 -21.80
CA ILE A 134 -20.46 -5.41 -22.38
C ILE A 134 -20.35 -5.23 -23.90
N LYS A 135 -19.48 -6.01 -24.53
CA LYS A 135 -19.36 -6.09 -25.99
C LYS A 135 -20.39 -7.07 -26.52
#